data_AF-A0A7J2ZZY3-F1
#
_entry.id   AF-A0A7J2ZZY3-F1
#
_cell.length_a   1.000
_cell.length_b   1.000
_cell.length_c   1.000
_cell.angle_alpha   90.00
_cell.angle_beta   90.00
_cell.angle_gamma   90.00
#
_symmetry.space_group_name_H-M   'P 1'
#
loop_
_entity.id
_entity.type
_entity.pdbx_description
1 polymer ?
#
loop_
_entity_poly.entity_id
_entity_poly.type
_entity_poly.pdbx_seq_one_letter_code
_entity_poly.pdbx_strand_id
1 'polypeptide(L)'
;MFGKDEFERWIKSSHSIFELFEGRYDVYPLSVLWVKEWFDSGSFTVSEEHLNRISLLIKNFDYKVFDVKGKLKEKIDQELKSFIETSFHIGKNENIGFAVAPYLFTWNFQRFKEYFKKRVDFNIEVYFKSLSDFLKKKIEKFRDFRNKRLIFDDIAEEDVKGIFQEINSELRDIGIRNNEPIGTVKLLHVFAPYYFPLIDN
;
A
#
# COMPACT_ATOMS: atom_id res chain seq x y z
N MET A 1 -32.25 -9.17 -17.40
CA MET A 1 -31.39 -10.27 -17.89
C MET A 1 -30.33 -9.59 -18.74
N PHE A 2 -29.05 -9.62 -18.33
CA PHE A 2 -27.98 -8.95 -19.08
C PHE A 2 -27.89 -9.52 -20.50
N GLY A 3 -27.70 -8.66 -21.50
CA GLY A 3 -27.44 -9.12 -22.87
C GLY A 3 -26.13 -9.90 -22.94
N LYS A 4 -26.03 -10.87 -23.86
CA LYS A 4 -24.84 -11.72 -24.02
C LYS A 4 -23.53 -10.91 -24.10
N ASP A 5 -23.53 -9.81 -24.85
CA ASP A 5 -22.36 -8.93 -25.04
C ASP A 5 -22.00 -8.10 -23.80
N GLU A 6 -22.96 -7.87 -22.91
CA GLU A 6 -22.78 -7.16 -21.65
C GLU A 6 -22.22 -8.12 -20.59
N PHE A 7 -22.72 -9.36 -20.58
CA PHE A 7 -22.19 -10.45 -19.75
C PHE A 7 -20.74 -10.81 -20.14
N GLU A 8 -20.43 -10.95 -21.43
CA GLU A 8 -19.07 -11.22 -21.89
C GLU A 8 -18.10 -10.08 -21.54
N ARG A 9 -18.55 -8.82 -21.60
CA ARG A 9 -17.76 -7.68 -21.13
C ARG A 9 -17.51 -7.75 -19.63
N TRP A 10 -18.54 -8.06 -18.85
CA TRP A 10 -18.39 -8.25 -17.41
C TRP A 10 -17.39 -9.35 -17.07
N ILE A 11 -17.50 -10.52 -17.70
CA ILE A 11 -16.56 -11.63 -17.50
C ILE A 11 -15.14 -11.24 -17.89
N LYS A 12 -14.96 -10.57 -19.04
CA LYS A 12 -13.63 -10.09 -19.46
C LYS A 12 -13.07 -9.05 -18.49
N SER A 13 -13.88 -8.09 -18.04
CA SER A 13 -13.47 -7.10 -17.06
C SER A 13 -13.12 -7.73 -15.71
N SER A 14 -13.93 -8.66 -15.22
CA SER A 14 -13.65 -9.42 -13.99
C SER A 14 -12.40 -10.28 -14.11
N HIS A 15 -12.17 -10.92 -15.26
CA HIS A 15 -10.98 -11.71 -15.51
C HIS A 15 -9.73 -10.83 -15.62
N SER A 16 -9.81 -9.70 -16.34
CA SER A 16 -8.73 -8.72 -16.38
C SER A 16 -8.45 -8.14 -15.00
N ILE A 17 -9.48 -7.83 -14.20
CA ILE A 17 -9.29 -7.44 -12.79
C ILE A 17 -8.58 -8.58 -12.05
N PHE A 18 -9.05 -9.82 -12.16
CA PHE A 18 -8.44 -10.97 -11.50
C PHE A 18 -6.97 -11.15 -11.89
N GLU A 19 -6.61 -11.17 -13.17
CA GLU A 19 -5.24 -11.24 -13.68
C GLU A 19 -4.37 -10.05 -13.22
N LEU A 20 -4.95 -8.84 -13.16
CA LEU A 20 -4.25 -7.63 -12.68
C LEU A 20 -3.93 -7.67 -11.19
N PHE A 21 -4.77 -8.35 -10.41
CA PHE A 21 -4.69 -8.41 -8.96
C PHE A 21 -4.15 -9.74 -8.44
N GLU A 22 -4.03 -10.80 -9.27
CA GLU A 22 -3.69 -12.17 -8.86
C GLU A 22 -2.42 -12.24 -8.00
N GLY A 23 -1.37 -11.50 -8.37
CA GLY A 23 -0.15 -11.36 -7.54
C GLY A 23 -0.24 -10.30 -6.44
N ARG A 24 -1.13 -9.29 -6.57
CA ARG A 24 -1.28 -8.20 -5.59
C ARG A 24 -2.01 -8.64 -4.31
N TYR A 25 -2.68 -9.79 -4.35
CA TYR A 25 -3.21 -10.45 -3.17
C TYR A 25 -2.14 -10.95 -2.22
N ASP A 26 -0.88 -11.11 -2.66
CA ASP A 26 0.17 -11.58 -1.76
C ASP A 26 0.69 -10.48 -0.82
N VAL A 27 0.73 -9.24 -1.30
CA VAL A 27 1.31 -8.13 -0.55
C VAL A 27 0.38 -7.57 0.51
N TYR A 28 -0.94 -7.66 0.34
CA TYR A 28 -1.89 -7.20 1.36
C TYR A 28 -1.81 -8.04 2.66
N PRO A 29 -1.97 -9.38 2.64
CA PRO A 29 -1.82 -10.22 3.82
C PRO A 29 -0.44 -10.10 4.45
N LEU A 30 0.60 -9.95 3.64
CA LEU A 30 1.96 -9.75 4.12
C LEU A 30 2.11 -8.42 4.88
N SER A 31 1.60 -7.32 4.33
CA SER A 31 1.60 -6.02 5.01
C SER A 31 0.74 -6.04 6.29
N VAL A 32 -0.41 -6.70 6.30
CA VAL A 32 -1.25 -6.84 7.50
C VAL A 32 -0.55 -7.67 8.58
N LEU A 33 0.11 -8.77 8.20
CA LEU A 33 0.91 -9.60 9.10
C LEU A 33 2.03 -8.78 9.72
N TRP A 34 2.84 -8.09 8.92
CA TRP A 34 3.95 -7.29 9.42
C TRP A 34 3.50 -6.12 10.29
N VAL A 35 2.40 -5.45 9.92
CA VAL A 35 1.83 -4.40 10.78
C VAL A 35 1.36 -4.97 12.11
N LYS A 36 0.79 -6.19 12.11
CA LYS A 36 0.43 -6.88 13.37
C LYS A 36 1.65 -7.13 14.24
N GLU A 37 2.67 -7.79 13.70
CA GLU A 37 3.91 -8.09 14.43
C GLU A 37 4.57 -6.81 14.98
N TRP A 38 4.51 -5.74 14.20
CA TRP A 38 5.05 -4.45 14.59
C TRP A 38 4.27 -3.80 15.73
N PHE A 39 2.95 -3.94 15.78
CA PHE A 39 2.17 -3.52 16.95
C PHE A 39 2.54 -4.31 18.21
N ASP A 40 2.80 -5.61 18.05
CA ASP A 40 3.06 -6.54 19.15
C ASP A 40 4.49 -6.36 19.73
N SER A 41 5.47 -6.02 18.88
CA SER A 41 6.90 -6.05 19.28
C SER A 41 7.73 -4.82 18.87
N GLY A 42 7.15 -3.85 18.17
CA GLY A 42 7.89 -2.74 17.54
C GLY A 42 8.70 -3.14 16.31
N SER A 43 8.57 -4.38 15.84
CA SER A 43 9.28 -4.93 14.69
C SER A 43 8.48 -6.02 13.97
N PHE A 44 8.88 -6.37 12.75
CA PHE A 44 8.30 -7.46 11.97
C PHE A 44 9.39 -8.35 11.39
N THR A 45 9.07 -9.62 11.14
CA THR A 45 10.02 -10.62 10.65
C THR A 45 9.83 -10.86 9.15
N VAL A 46 10.92 -10.68 8.41
CA VAL A 46 10.99 -10.96 6.98
C VAL A 46 11.66 -12.31 6.79
N SER A 47 10.97 -13.26 6.15
CA SER A 47 11.55 -14.54 5.73
C SER A 47 12.03 -14.46 4.28
N GLU A 48 12.81 -15.45 3.86
CA GLU A 48 13.19 -15.60 2.45
C GLU A 48 11.96 -15.78 1.55
N GLU A 49 10.94 -16.51 2.03
CA GLU A 49 9.66 -16.64 1.32
C GLU A 49 8.98 -15.29 1.10
N HIS A 50 8.97 -14.41 2.11
CA HIS A 50 8.38 -13.07 1.98
C HIS A 50 9.09 -12.25 0.90
N LEU A 51 10.43 -12.28 0.87
CA LEU A 51 11.22 -11.59 -0.15
C LEU A 51 10.99 -12.17 -1.54
N ASN A 52 10.88 -13.49 -1.66
CA ASN A 52 10.60 -14.16 -2.92
C ASN A 52 9.22 -13.76 -3.47
N ARG A 53 8.19 -13.67 -2.61
CA ARG A 53 6.85 -13.21 -3.00
C ARG A 53 6.87 -11.76 -3.50
N ILE A 54 7.53 -10.86 -2.78
CA ILE A 54 7.66 -9.45 -3.21
C ILE A 54 8.43 -9.35 -4.53
N SER A 55 9.53 -10.08 -4.66
CA SER A 55 10.37 -10.07 -5.86
C SER A 55 9.63 -10.61 -7.08
N LEU A 56 8.86 -11.68 -6.91
CA LEU A 56 8.00 -12.25 -7.97
C LEU A 56 6.92 -11.25 -8.40
N LEU A 57 6.29 -10.57 -7.44
CA LEU A 57 5.31 -9.53 -7.74
C LEU A 57 5.93 -8.37 -8.52
N ILE A 58 7.13 -7.89 -8.16
CA ILE A 58 7.80 -6.81 -8.90
C ILE A 58 8.14 -7.28 -10.31
N LYS A 59 8.69 -8.49 -10.45
CA LYS A 59 9.04 -9.09 -11.74
C LYS A 59 7.83 -9.20 -12.68
N ASN A 60 6.67 -9.53 -12.13
CA ASN A 60 5.44 -9.75 -12.88
C ASN A 60 4.53 -8.50 -12.93
N PHE A 61 4.97 -7.36 -12.42
CA PHE A 61 4.14 -6.16 -12.37
C PHE A 61 3.84 -5.64 -13.77
N ASP A 62 2.57 -5.65 -14.17
CA ASP A 62 2.16 -5.18 -15.50
C ASP A 62 2.07 -3.65 -15.57
N TYR A 63 3.21 -3.02 -15.84
CA TYR A 63 3.32 -1.58 -16.07
C TYR A 63 2.48 -1.08 -17.26
N LYS A 64 2.17 -1.93 -18.26
CA LYS A 64 1.45 -1.50 -19.47
C LYS A 64 0.03 -1.05 -19.14
N VAL A 65 -0.60 -1.68 -18.15
CA VAL A 65 -1.96 -1.37 -17.69
C VAL A 65 -2.07 0.06 -17.17
N PHE A 66 -0.95 0.63 -16.72
CA PHE A 66 -0.88 2.01 -16.24
C PHE A 66 -0.29 2.98 -17.27
N ASP A 67 -0.14 2.55 -18.53
CA ASP A 67 0.55 3.26 -19.62
C ASP A 67 1.96 3.72 -19.22
N VAL A 68 2.73 2.81 -18.59
CA VAL A 68 4.14 3.01 -18.22
C VAL A 68 5.03 2.16 -19.12
N LYS A 69 5.89 2.81 -19.91
CA LYS A 69 6.76 2.18 -20.91
C LYS A 69 8.09 2.93 -21.07
N GLY A 70 9.05 2.28 -21.74
CA GLY A 70 10.38 2.85 -22.02
C GLY A 70 11.14 3.27 -20.77
N LYS A 71 11.84 4.41 -20.85
CA LYS A 71 12.70 4.94 -19.78
C LYS A 71 11.98 5.12 -18.43
N LEU A 72 10.69 5.48 -18.44
CA LEU A 72 9.94 5.63 -17.19
C LEU A 72 9.73 4.28 -16.50
N LYS A 73 9.43 3.23 -17.27
CA LYS A 73 9.34 1.87 -16.74
C LYS A 73 10.66 1.43 -16.14
N GLU A 74 11.76 1.59 -16.88
CA GLU A 74 13.11 1.22 -16.43
C GLU A 74 13.49 1.95 -15.14
N LYS A 75 13.24 3.26 -15.06
CA LYS A 75 13.48 4.05 -13.84
C LYS A 75 12.70 3.50 -12.64
N ILE A 76 11.39 3.31 -12.79
CA ILE A 76 10.51 2.84 -11.71
C ILE A 76 10.92 1.43 -11.26
N ASP A 77 11.14 0.52 -12.21
CA ASP A 77 11.48 -0.87 -11.95
C ASP A 77 12.83 -1.01 -11.24
N GLN A 78 13.82 -0.23 -11.66
CA GLN A 78 15.14 -0.22 -11.02
C GLN A 78 15.08 0.35 -9.60
N GLU A 79 14.38 1.46 -9.39
CA GLU A 79 14.19 2.07 -8.06
C GLU A 79 13.49 1.10 -7.09
N LEU A 80 12.49 0.35 -7.56
CA LEU A 80 11.80 -0.64 -6.73
C LEU A 80 12.67 -1.82 -6.35
N LYS A 81 13.40 -2.38 -7.32
CA LYS A 81 14.33 -3.49 -7.07
C LYS A 81 15.40 -3.06 -6.07
N SER A 82 16.01 -1.90 -6.31
CA SER A 82 16.99 -1.33 -5.39
C SER A 82 16.39 -1.13 -4.01
N PHE A 83 15.18 -0.59 -3.91
CA PHE A 83 14.50 -0.40 -2.63
C PHE A 83 14.29 -1.72 -1.88
N ILE A 84 13.79 -2.77 -2.55
CA ILE A 84 13.59 -4.06 -1.89
C ILE A 84 14.91 -4.64 -1.41
N GLU A 85 15.95 -4.61 -2.25
CA GLU A 85 17.27 -5.15 -1.95
C GLU A 85 17.97 -4.41 -0.79
N THR A 86 17.80 -3.09 -0.69
CA THR A 86 18.47 -2.28 0.34
C THR A 86 17.66 -2.15 1.64
N SER A 87 16.33 -2.20 1.55
CA SER A 87 15.45 -1.82 2.67
C SER A 87 14.92 -3.01 3.45
N PHE A 88 14.92 -4.21 2.87
CA PHE A 88 14.49 -5.43 3.54
C PHE A 88 15.68 -6.36 3.75
N HIS A 89 15.78 -6.92 4.96
CA HIS A 89 16.72 -7.97 5.27
C HIS A 89 16.01 -9.12 5.96
N ILE A 90 16.49 -10.34 5.76
CA ILE A 90 15.93 -11.52 6.44
C ILE A 90 16.10 -11.34 7.96
N GLY A 91 15.03 -11.61 8.71
CA GLY A 91 14.97 -11.40 10.15
C GLY A 91 14.20 -10.13 10.55
N LYS A 92 14.64 -9.50 11.64
CA LYS A 92 13.88 -8.45 12.34
C LYS A 92 14.04 -7.08 11.67
N ASN A 93 12.93 -6.50 11.24
CA ASN A 93 12.85 -5.17 10.63
C ASN A 93 11.97 -4.22 11.47
N GLU A 94 12.36 -2.95 11.62
CA GLU A 94 11.68 -2.00 12.52
C GLU A 94 10.97 -0.85 11.78
N ASN A 95 11.14 -0.78 10.47
CA ASN A 95 10.62 0.31 9.65
C ASN A 95 9.20 -0.04 9.15
N ILE A 96 8.19 0.43 9.87
CA ILE A 96 6.78 0.16 9.53
C ILE A 96 6.34 0.73 8.17
N GLY A 97 6.99 1.80 7.70
CA GLY A 97 6.81 2.30 6.34
C GLY A 97 7.19 1.27 5.28
N PHE A 98 8.23 0.46 5.54
CA PHE A 98 8.63 -0.64 4.64
C PHE A 98 7.63 -1.79 4.70
N ALA A 99 7.08 -2.12 5.87
CA ALA A 99 6.06 -3.16 5.99
C ALA A 99 4.84 -2.92 5.09
N VAL A 100 4.43 -1.66 4.90
CA VAL A 100 3.30 -1.30 4.04
C VAL A 100 3.70 -0.97 2.60
N ALA A 101 4.99 -0.89 2.30
CA ALA A 101 5.47 -0.40 1.01
C ALA A 101 5.04 -1.27 -0.19
N PRO A 102 5.18 -2.61 -0.17
CA PRO A 102 4.77 -3.44 -1.30
C PRO A 102 3.26 -3.31 -1.59
N TYR A 103 2.44 -3.30 -0.54
CA TYR A 103 1.00 -3.10 -0.66
C TYR A 103 0.64 -1.72 -1.21
N LEU A 104 1.15 -0.64 -0.59
CA LEU A 104 0.79 0.71 -0.98
C LEU A 104 1.30 1.02 -2.41
N PHE A 105 2.50 0.56 -2.75
CA PHE A 105 3.06 0.74 -4.08
C PHE A 105 2.21 0.08 -5.16
N THR A 106 1.86 -1.20 -4.98
CA THR A 106 1.12 -1.96 -6.00
C THR A 106 -0.33 -1.51 -6.12
N TRP A 107 -0.99 -1.29 -5.00
CA TRP A 107 -2.40 -0.92 -4.98
C TRP A 107 -2.61 0.56 -5.27
N ASN A 108 -1.63 1.44 -5.04
CA ASN A 108 -1.71 2.88 -5.34
C ASN A 108 -0.73 3.29 -6.46
N PHE A 109 -0.37 2.37 -7.36
CA PHE A 109 0.69 2.59 -8.35
C PHE A 109 0.46 3.80 -9.26
N GLN A 110 -0.80 4.06 -9.65
CA GLN A 110 -1.15 5.23 -10.46
C GLN A 110 -0.61 6.53 -9.85
N ARG A 111 -0.53 6.60 -8.51
CA ARG A 111 0.00 7.74 -7.80
C ARG A 111 1.52 7.79 -7.82
N PHE A 112 2.18 6.67 -7.52
CA PHE A 112 3.64 6.58 -7.61
C PHE A 112 4.13 6.89 -9.02
N LYS A 113 3.41 6.46 -10.06
CA LYS A 113 3.67 6.86 -11.46
C LYS A 113 3.74 8.38 -11.61
N GLU A 114 2.81 9.12 -11.01
CA GLU A 114 2.82 10.59 -11.05
C GLU A 114 3.99 11.19 -10.28
N TYR A 115 4.39 10.58 -9.15
CA TYR A 115 5.57 11.01 -8.41
C TYR A 115 6.83 10.89 -9.26
N PHE A 116 7.06 9.73 -9.87
CA PHE A 116 8.21 9.49 -10.73
C PHE A 116 8.25 10.37 -11.97
N LYS A 117 7.09 10.82 -12.47
CA LYS A 117 6.97 11.75 -13.60
C LYS A 117 7.24 13.21 -13.22
N LYS A 118 6.65 13.67 -12.12
CA LYS A 118 6.60 15.11 -11.77
C LYS A 118 7.74 15.54 -10.86
N ARG A 119 8.31 14.61 -10.09
CA ARG A 119 9.37 14.89 -9.13
C ARG A 119 10.63 14.14 -9.56
N VAL A 120 11.59 14.89 -10.12
CA VAL A 120 12.82 14.34 -10.73
C VAL A 120 13.64 13.56 -9.68
N ASP A 121 13.71 14.10 -8.47
CA ASP A 121 14.41 13.60 -7.27
C ASP A 121 13.56 12.64 -6.41
N PHE A 122 12.41 12.16 -6.89
CA PHE A 122 11.60 11.24 -6.10
C PHE A 122 12.37 9.96 -5.80
N ASN A 123 12.49 9.63 -4.52
CA ASN A 123 13.14 8.43 -4.02
C ASN A 123 12.15 7.65 -3.14
N ILE A 124 11.91 6.40 -3.52
CA ILE A 124 10.89 5.57 -2.88
C ILE A 124 11.29 5.16 -1.44
N GLU A 125 12.58 4.95 -1.19
CA GLU A 125 13.10 4.59 0.12
C GLU A 125 12.91 5.75 1.11
N VAL A 126 13.27 6.97 0.70
CA VAL A 126 13.08 8.19 1.49
C VAL A 126 11.59 8.41 1.78
N TYR A 127 10.72 8.22 0.78
CA TYR A 127 9.27 8.33 0.96
C TYR A 127 8.76 7.39 2.06
N PHE A 128 9.12 6.10 2.02
CA PHE A 128 8.65 5.15 3.02
C PHE A 128 9.34 5.30 4.37
N LYS A 129 10.59 5.79 4.42
CA LYS A 129 11.24 6.20 5.68
C LYS A 129 10.46 7.34 6.36
N SER A 130 10.14 8.40 5.63
CA SER A 130 9.33 9.51 6.16
C SER A 130 7.96 9.05 6.63
N LEU A 131 7.30 8.19 5.85
CA LEU A 131 6.02 7.60 6.25
C LEU A 131 6.14 6.80 7.56
N SER A 132 7.23 6.04 7.74
CA SER A 132 7.52 5.28 8.95
C SER A 132 7.62 6.18 10.19
N ASP A 133 8.36 7.29 10.07
CA ASP A 133 8.54 8.26 11.16
C ASP A 133 7.21 8.89 11.57
N PHE A 134 6.34 9.18 10.60
CA PHE A 134 4.98 9.63 10.87
C PHE A 134 4.14 8.56 11.57
N LEU A 135 4.09 7.34 11.03
CA LEU A 135 3.28 6.24 11.56
C LEU A 135 3.67 5.90 13.01
N LYS A 136 4.97 5.92 13.31
CA LYS A 136 5.51 5.75 14.68
C LYS A 136 4.93 6.76 15.67
N LYS A 137 4.80 8.03 15.27
CA LYS A 137 4.21 9.09 16.11
C LYS A 137 2.71 8.91 16.33
N LYS A 138 2.04 8.11 15.51
CA LYS A 138 0.59 7.86 15.54
C LYS A 138 0.22 6.48 16.09
N ILE A 139 1.19 5.74 16.63
CA ILE A 139 1.01 4.34 17.05
C ILE A 139 -0.18 4.14 17.99
N GLU A 140 -0.35 4.99 19.01
CA GLU A 140 -1.45 4.86 19.98
C GLU A 140 -2.81 5.07 19.32
N LYS A 141 -2.91 6.05 18.40
CA LYS A 141 -4.15 6.33 17.67
C LYS A 141 -4.54 5.16 16.77
N PHE A 142 -3.56 4.55 16.09
CA PHE A 142 -3.84 3.35 15.30
C PHE A 142 -4.15 2.13 16.17
N ARG A 143 -3.52 1.99 17.35
CA ARG A 143 -3.79 0.89 18.29
C ARG A 143 -5.23 0.94 18.78
N ASP A 144 -5.75 2.13 19.09
CA ASP A 144 -7.16 2.33 19.45
C ASP A 144 -8.09 1.84 18.34
N PHE A 145 -7.91 2.30 17.09
CA PHE A 145 -8.74 1.85 15.97
C PHE A 145 -8.62 0.35 15.69
N ARG A 146 -7.42 -0.24 15.86
CA ARG A 146 -7.18 -1.66 15.61
C ARG A 146 -7.98 -2.58 16.53
N ASN A 147 -8.26 -2.14 17.74
CA ASN A 147 -9.04 -2.89 18.72
C ASN A 147 -10.56 -2.78 18.49
N LYS A 148 -11.00 -1.84 17.65
CA LYS A 148 -12.40 -1.61 17.31
C LYS A 148 -12.86 -2.44 16.11
N ARG A 149 -14.17 -2.63 16.00
CA ARG A 149 -14.88 -3.32 14.94
C ARG A 149 -16.02 -2.42 14.50
N LEU A 150 -16.10 -2.15 13.19
CA LEU A 150 -17.14 -1.27 12.63
C LEU A 150 -18.58 -1.71 12.99
N ILE A 151 -18.79 -3.01 13.18
CA ILE A 151 -20.12 -3.60 13.44
C ILE A 151 -20.52 -3.50 14.92
N PHE A 152 -19.55 -3.41 15.85
CA PHE A 152 -19.81 -3.51 17.29
C PHE A 152 -19.50 -2.22 18.05
N ASP A 153 -18.59 -1.40 17.54
CA ASP A 153 -18.15 -0.17 18.18
C ASP A 153 -18.77 1.05 17.51
N ASP A 154 -19.05 2.09 18.31
CA ASP A 154 -19.53 3.35 17.80
C ASP A 154 -18.52 4.00 16.83
N ILE A 155 -19.06 4.64 15.79
CA ILE A 155 -18.25 5.39 14.83
C ILE A 155 -17.92 6.74 15.44
N ALA A 156 -16.69 6.90 15.92
CA ALA A 156 -16.16 8.18 16.37
C ALA A 156 -15.83 9.05 15.15
N GLU A 157 -16.85 9.66 14.56
CA GLU A 157 -16.76 10.36 13.26
C GLU A 157 -15.65 11.41 13.23
N GLU A 158 -15.50 12.19 14.30
CA GLU A 158 -14.46 13.22 14.40
C GLU A 158 -13.05 12.63 14.52
N ASP A 159 -12.89 11.50 15.21
CA ASP A 159 -11.61 10.80 15.30
C ASP A 159 -11.21 10.20 13.95
N VAL A 160 -12.18 9.64 13.23
CA VAL A 160 -12.03 9.09 11.87
C VAL A 160 -11.64 10.19 10.89
N LYS A 161 -12.36 11.33 10.87
CA LYS A 161 -12.02 12.50 10.06
C LYS A 161 -10.63 13.02 10.39
N GLY A 162 -10.31 13.11 11.69
CA GLY A 162 -9.01 13.57 12.16
C GLY A 162 -7.86 12.70 11.66
N ILE A 163 -7.92 11.38 11.86
CA ILE A 163 -6.85 10.49 11.39
C ILE A 163 -6.75 10.49 9.86
N PHE A 164 -7.88 10.55 9.16
CA PHE A 164 -7.89 10.64 7.70
C PHE A 164 -7.15 11.90 7.23
N GLN A 165 -7.46 13.06 7.80
CA GLN A 165 -6.83 14.33 7.44
C GLN A 165 -5.33 14.32 7.76
N GLU A 166 -4.94 13.78 8.92
CA GLU A 166 -3.53 13.66 9.33
C GLU A 166 -2.73 12.82 8.33
N ILE A 167 -3.21 11.61 7.99
CA ILE A 167 -2.53 10.74 7.03
C ILE A 167 -2.53 11.37 5.63
N ASN A 168 -3.67 11.92 5.18
CA ASN A 168 -3.76 12.56 3.86
C ASN A 168 -2.81 13.75 3.74
N SER A 169 -2.67 14.54 4.80
CA SER A 169 -1.72 15.65 4.83
C SER A 169 -0.27 15.16 4.80
N GLU A 170 0.06 14.11 5.56
CA GLU A 170 1.40 13.54 5.53
C GLU A 170 1.74 13.03 4.13
N LEU A 171 0.87 12.18 3.54
CA LEU A 171 1.09 11.63 2.20
C LEU A 171 1.22 12.72 1.13
N ARG A 172 0.43 13.79 1.25
CA ARG A 172 0.53 14.98 0.40
C ARG A 172 1.92 15.61 0.52
N ASP A 173 2.45 15.70 1.73
CA ASP A 173 3.69 16.42 2.02
C ASP A 173 4.94 15.64 1.63
N ILE A 174 4.95 14.31 1.84
CA ILE A 174 6.05 13.43 1.40
C ILE A 174 5.98 13.09 -0.10
N GLY A 175 4.80 13.23 -0.72
CA GLY A 175 4.54 13.00 -2.14
C GLY A 175 4.82 14.22 -3.02
N ILE A 176 3.79 14.66 -3.76
CA ILE A 176 3.86 15.79 -4.73
C ILE A 176 2.84 16.91 -4.45
N ARG A 177 2.42 17.07 -3.20
CA ARG A 177 1.52 18.15 -2.73
C ARG A 177 0.08 18.13 -3.26
N ASN A 178 -0.42 17.05 -3.86
CA ASN A 178 -1.88 16.86 -4.03
C ASN A 178 -2.46 15.90 -3.00
N ASN A 179 -3.79 15.91 -2.85
CA ASN A 179 -4.52 14.99 -1.99
C ASN A 179 -4.27 13.52 -2.35
N GLU A 180 -4.36 12.65 -1.33
CA GLU A 180 -4.01 11.23 -1.34
C GLU A 180 -5.12 10.33 -0.73
N PRO A 181 -6.41 10.54 -1.03
CA PRO A 181 -7.50 9.87 -0.32
C PRO A 181 -7.41 8.34 -0.44
N ILE A 182 -7.02 7.83 -1.61
CA ILE A 182 -6.87 6.39 -1.84
C ILE A 182 -5.71 5.79 -1.04
N GLY A 183 -4.57 6.49 -0.98
CA GLY A 183 -3.44 6.07 -0.17
C GLY A 183 -3.78 6.09 1.33
N THR A 184 -4.52 7.10 1.76
CA THR A 184 -5.01 7.23 3.13
C THR A 184 -5.92 6.08 3.55
N VAL A 185 -6.95 5.77 2.76
CA VAL A 185 -7.88 4.66 3.07
C VAL A 185 -7.13 3.33 3.13
N LYS A 186 -6.19 3.10 2.20
CA LYS A 186 -5.38 1.88 2.16
C LYS A 186 -4.49 1.73 3.39
N LEU A 187 -3.88 2.81 3.87
CA LEU A 187 -3.12 2.79 5.11
C LEU A 187 -4.02 2.53 6.32
N LEU A 188 -5.13 3.26 6.45
CA LEU A 188 -6.10 3.04 7.53
C LEU A 188 -6.54 1.58 7.59
N HIS A 189 -6.85 1.00 6.44
CA HIS A 189 -7.25 -0.39 6.32
C HIS A 189 -6.18 -1.36 6.80
N VAL A 190 -4.93 -1.25 6.35
CA VAL A 190 -3.88 -2.19 6.78
C VAL A 190 -3.62 -2.10 8.29
N PHE A 191 -3.75 -0.91 8.86
CA PHE A 191 -3.54 -0.68 10.29
C PHE A 191 -4.72 -1.14 11.17
N ALA A 192 -5.95 -1.01 10.70
CA ALA A 192 -7.15 -1.41 11.43
C ALA A 192 -8.23 -1.96 10.47
N PRO A 193 -8.04 -3.17 9.92
CA PRO A 193 -8.84 -3.70 8.81
C PRO A 193 -10.31 -3.93 9.16
N TYR A 194 -10.60 -4.13 10.44
CA TYR A 194 -11.95 -4.40 10.93
C TYR A 194 -12.75 -3.15 11.28
N TYR A 195 -12.07 -2.01 11.44
CA TYR A 195 -12.70 -0.72 11.67
C TYR A 195 -12.77 0.11 10.39
N PHE A 196 -11.75 -0.01 9.52
CA PHE A 196 -11.71 0.58 8.19
C PHE A 196 -11.71 -0.52 7.13
N PRO A 197 -12.85 -1.20 6.88
CA PRO A 197 -12.91 -2.18 5.81
C PRO A 197 -12.66 -1.53 4.44
N LEU A 198 -11.92 -2.20 3.57
CA LEU A 198 -11.90 -1.82 2.15
C LEU A 198 -13.27 -2.15 1.59
N ILE A 199 -14.05 -1.11 1.34
CA ILE A 199 -15.20 -1.22 0.46
C ILE A 199 -14.61 -1.10 -0.95
N ASP A 200 -14.44 -2.23 -1.62
CA ASP A 200 -14.20 -2.22 -3.06
C ASP A 200 -15.39 -1.49 -3.70
N ASN A 201 -15.13 -0.31 -4.27
CA ASN A 201 -16.08 0.42 -5.10
C ASN A 201 -16.13 -0.18 -6.50
#